data_AF-A0A965A7Z2-F1
#
_entry.id   AF-A0A965A7Z2-F1
#
_cell.length_a   1.000
_cell.length_b   1.000
_cell.length_c   1.000
_cell.angle_alpha   90.00
_cell.angle_beta   90.00
_cell.angle_gamma   90.00
#
_symmetry.space_group_name_H-M   'P 1'
#
loop_
_entity.id
_entity.type
_entity.pdbx_description
1 polymer ?
#
loop_
_entity_poly.entity_id
_entity_poly.type
_entity_poly.pdbx_seq_one_letter_code
_entity_poly.pdbx_strand_id
1 'polypeptide(L)'
;YDEKKVLKCGIEQAYLDGKITYKKPISCHLYPIRLSKKKHFEAVNYHKWSICSDACTLGKELKVPIYKFLKEPLIRKYGQDWYEELVKQIEQPE
;
A
#
# COMPACT_ATOMS: atom_id res chain seq x y z
N TYR A 1 0.26 -13.42 -17.19
CA TYR A 1 0.53 -14.17 -15.96
C TYR A 1 2.00 -14.51 -15.92
N ASP A 2 2.62 -14.55 -14.74
CA ASP A 2 3.99 -15.07 -14.61
C ASP A 2 4.02 -16.62 -14.55
N GLU A 3 5.21 -17.20 -14.41
CA GLU A 3 5.43 -18.65 -14.32
C GLU A 3 4.62 -19.31 -13.18
N LYS A 4 4.29 -18.54 -12.14
CA LYS A 4 3.47 -18.98 -11.00
C LYS A 4 1.98 -18.70 -11.19
N LYS A 5 1.54 -18.36 -12.40
CA LYS A 5 0.16 -17.96 -12.73
C LYS A 5 -0.34 -16.75 -11.95
N VAL A 6 0.55 -15.85 -11.52
CA VAL A 6 0.19 -14.59 -10.88
C VAL A 6 -0.02 -13.50 -11.94
N LEU A 7 -1.14 -12.78 -11.84
CA LEU A 7 -1.40 -11.62 -12.69
C LEU A 7 -0.63 -10.41 -12.14
N LYS A 8 0.27 -9.85 -12.95
CA LYS A 8 1.05 -8.66 -12.60
C LYS A 8 0.52 -7.42 -13.31
N CYS A 9 0.69 -6.26 -12.69
CA CYS A 9 0.36 -4.97 -13.31
C CYS A 9 1.35 -4.69 -14.46
N GLY A 10 0.86 -4.49 -15.68
CA GLY A 10 1.70 -4.22 -16.85
C GLY A 10 2.54 -2.94 -16.73
N ILE A 11 1.97 -1.87 -16.15
CA ILE A 11 2.69 -0.60 -15.91
C ILE A 11 3.85 -0.82 -14.94
N GLU A 12 3.62 -1.58 -13.87
CA GLU A 12 4.67 -1.87 -12.90
C GLU A 12 5.77 -2.76 -13.50
N GLN A 13 5.42 -3.76 -14.31
CA GLN A 13 6.41 -4.57 -15.01
C GLN A 13 7.22 -3.74 -15.99
N ALA A 14 6.60 -2.89 -16.80
CA ALA A 14 7.31 -2.01 -17.73
C ALA A 14 8.29 -1.07 -17.02
N TYR A 15 7.93 -0.58 -15.82
CA TYR A 15 8.83 0.22 -14.99
C TYR A 15 10.00 -0.60 -14.44
N LEU A 16 9.74 -1.81 -13.93
CA LEU A 16 10.79 -2.71 -13.42
C LEU A 16 11.73 -3.20 -14.53
N ASP A 17 11.23 -3.34 -15.75
CA ASP A 17 12.01 -3.68 -16.96
C ASP A 17 12.81 -2.47 -17.51
N GLY A 18 12.68 -1.28 -16.92
CA GLY A 18 13.33 -0.06 -17.40
C GLY A 18 12.77 0.50 -18.72
N LYS A 19 11.65 -0.03 -19.20
CA LYS A 19 11.00 0.40 -20.46
C LYS A 19 10.29 1.75 -20.33
N ILE A 20 9.88 2.10 -19.11
CA ILE A 20 9.29 3.40 -18.78
C ILE A 20 9.88 3.93 -17.47
N THR A 21 9.94 5.25 -17.34
CA THR A 21 10.40 5.94 -16.12
C THR A 21 9.30 6.13 -15.08
N TYR A 22 8.05 5.83 -15.45
CA TYR A 22 6.88 6.05 -14.60
C TYR A 22 6.47 4.78 -13.84
N LYS A 23 6.60 4.80 -12.51
CA LYS A 23 6.06 3.75 -11.62
C LYS A 23 4.54 3.89 -11.51
N LYS A 24 3.84 2.75 -11.37
CA LYS A 24 2.37 2.65 -11.20
C LYS A 24 1.76 3.79 -10.37
N PRO A 25 0.52 4.23 -10.69
CA PRO A 25 -0.12 5.35 -10.00
C PRO A 25 -0.16 5.17 -8.47
N ILE A 26 -0.02 6.26 -7.72
CA ILE A 26 0.01 6.21 -6.26
C ILE A 26 -1.26 5.59 -5.66
N SER A 27 -2.41 5.82 -6.29
CA SER A 27 -3.70 5.24 -5.90
C SER A 27 -3.75 3.72 -6.05
N CYS A 28 -3.07 3.16 -7.06
CA CYS A 28 -2.91 1.72 -7.24
C CYS A 28 -1.88 1.17 -6.26
N HIS A 29 -0.78 1.90 -6.03
CA HIS A 29 0.29 1.45 -5.15
C HIS A 29 -0.15 1.42 -3.68
N LEU A 30 -1.02 2.33 -3.26
CA LEU A 30 -1.55 2.40 -1.89
C LEU A 30 -2.64 1.37 -1.61
N TYR A 31 -3.19 0.67 -2.60
CA TYR A 31 -4.28 -0.28 -2.34
C TYR A 31 -3.81 -1.39 -1.39
N PRO A 32 -4.54 -1.69 -0.30
CA PRO A 32 -5.97 -1.42 -0.07
C PRO A 32 -6.34 -0.09 0.61
N ILE A 33 -5.41 0.83 0.82
CA ILE A 33 -5.72 2.18 1.31
C ILE A 33 -6.32 3.05 0.20
N ARG A 34 -7.37 3.79 0.54
CA ARG A 34 -8.02 4.81 -0.29
C ARG A 34 -7.95 6.15 0.42
N LEU A 35 -7.54 7.17 -0.34
CA LEU A 35 -7.41 8.52 0.15
C LEU A 35 -8.66 9.34 -0.17
N SER A 36 -9.13 10.13 0.79
CA SER A 36 -10.25 11.05 0.60
C SER A 36 -9.87 12.44 1.11
N LYS A 37 -9.83 13.42 0.21
CA LYS A 37 -9.53 14.81 0.58
C LYS A 37 -10.69 15.40 1.38
N LYS A 38 -10.41 15.87 2.60
CA LYS A 38 -11.32 16.66 3.44
C LYS A 38 -10.80 18.10 3.48
N LYS A 39 -11.58 19.02 4.05
CA LYS A 39 -11.25 20.47 4.07
C LYS A 39 -9.90 20.77 4.74
N HIS A 40 -9.54 20.03 5.79
CA HIS A 40 -8.36 20.31 6.61
C HIS A 40 -7.34 19.15 6.65
N PHE A 41 -7.68 17.98 6.10
CA PHE A 41 -6.83 16.79 6.17
C PHE A 41 -7.15 15.80 5.04
N GLU A 42 -6.25 14.84 4.82
CA GLU A 42 -6.48 13.71 3.92
C GLU A 42 -6.85 12.48 4.76
N ALA A 43 -8.05 11.94 4.56
CA ALA A 43 -8.48 10.73 5.26
C ALA A 43 -7.86 9.49 4.60
N VAL A 44 -7.19 8.67 5.40
CA VAL A 44 -6.51 7.44 4.98
C VAL A 44 -7.39 6.25 5.37
N ASN A 45 -8.14 5.71 4.42
CA ASN A 45 -9.18 4.72 4.70
C ASN A 45 -8.78 3.33 4.20
N TYR A 46 -8.91 2.30 5.03
CA TYR A 46 -8.80 0.93 4.57
C TYR A 46 -10.06 0.53 3.79
N HIS A 47 -9.91 0.15 2.52
CA HIS A 47 -11.01 -0.32 1.70
C HIS A 47 -11.27 -1.81 1.96
N LYS A 48 -12.37 -2.10 2.66
CA LYS A 48 -12.78 -3.45 3.04
C LYS A 48 -13.96 -3.91 2.18
N TRP A 49 -13.80 -5.05 1.53
CA TRP A 49 -14.83 -5.72 0.73
C TRP A 49 -14.57 -7.25 0.72
N SER A 50 -15.54 -8.02 0.24
CA SER A 50 -15.57 -9.48 0.36
C SER A 50 -14.36 -10.18 -0.25
N ILE A 51 -13.84 -9.69 -1.39
CA ILE A 51 -12.72 -10.34 -2.07
C ILE A 51 -11.37 -10.22 -1.33
N CYS A 52 -11.30 -9.38 -0.28
CA CYS A 52 -10.10 -9.26 0.55
C CYS A 52 -9.99 -10.34 1.63
N SER A 53 -10.95 -11.27 1.75
CA SER A 53 -10.96 -12.30 2.81
C SER A 53 -9.64 -13.06 2.88
N ASP A 54 -9.18 -13.55 1.74
CA ASP A 54 -8.02 -14.44 1.66
C ASP A 54 -6.73 -13.68 1.96
N ALA A 55 -6.63 -12.44 1.48
CA ALA A 55 -5.53 -11.54 1.82
C ALA A 55 -5.50 -11.19 3.32
N CYS A 56 -6.67 -11.02 3.95
CA CYS A 56 -6.75 -10.80 5.39
C CYS A 56 -6.30 -12.03 6.19
N THR A 57 -6.69 -13.23 5.76
CA THR A 57 -6.27 -14.49 6.39
C THR A 57 -4.75 -14.64 6.32
N LEU A 58 -4.18 -14.49 5.13
CA LEU A 58 -2.73 -14.55 4.94
C LEU A 58 -1.98 -13.48 5.76
N GLY A 59 -2.49 -12.25 5.79
CA GLY A 59 -1.90 -11.16 6.58
C GLY A 59 -1.88 -11.46 8.08
N LYS A 60 -2.93 -12.12 8.61
CA LYS A 60 -2.98 -12.56 10.01
C LYS A 60 -1.96 -13.68 10.29
N GLU A 61 -1.84 -14.65 9.39
CA GLU A 61 -0.85 -15.74 9.51
C GLU A 61 0.59 -15.20 9.51
N LEU A 62 0.89 -14.27 8.59
CA LEU A 62 2.19 -13.64 8.47
C LEU A 62 2.44 -12.57 9.55
N LYS A 63 1.42 -12.20 10.34
CA LYS A 63 1.47 -11.13 11.35
C LYS A 63 1.97 -9.78 10.78
N VAL A 64 1.60 -9.48 9.53
CA VAL A 64 2.00 -8.24 8.86
C VAL A 64 0.84 -7.24 8.88
N PRO A 65 0.94 -6.12 9.63
CA PRO A 65 -0.06 -5.07 9.61
C PRO A 65 0.02 -4.24 8.32
N ILE A 66 -1.11 -3.61 7.95
CA ILE A 66 -1.25 -2.89 6.68
C ILE A 66 -0.21 -1.78 6.50
N TYR A 67 0.10 -1.00 7.54
CA TYR A 67 1.08 0.08 7.43
C TYR A 67 2.50 -0.44 7.15
N LYS A 68 2.85 -1.67 7.57
CA LYS A 68 4.13 -2.31 7.20
C LYS A 68 4.09 -2.83 5.77
N PHE A 69 2.98 -3.47 5.37
CA PHE A 69 2.78 -3.93 3.99
C PHE A 69 2.86 -2.78 2.97
N LEU A 70 2.31 -1.61 3.31
CA LEU A 70 2.28 -0.41 2.48
C LEU A 70 3.42 0.58 2.78
N LYS A 71 4.54 0.14 3.36
CA LYS A 71 5.68 1.02 3.69
C LYS A 71 6.14 1.86 2.50
N GLU A 72 6.49 1.21 1.39
CA GLU A 72 6.99 1.90 0.18
C GLU A 72 5.97 2.90 -0.40
N PRO A 73 4.69 2.55 -0.64
CA PRO A 73 3.73 3.52 -1.16
C PRO A 73 3.39 4.64 -0.18
N LEU A 74 3.40 4.40 1.14
CA LEU A 74 3.17 5.44 2.15
C LEU A 74 4.33 6.44 2.18
N ILE A 75 5.58 5.97 2.15
CA ILE A 75 6.77 6.83 2.06
C ILE A 75 6.75 7.63 0.75
N ARG A 76 6.42 6.99 -0.39
CA ARG A 76 6.33 7.69 -1.68
C ARG A 76 5.28 8.81 -1.68
N LYS A 77 4.20 8.67 -0.91
CA LYS A 77 3.09 9.64 -0.87
C LYS A 77 3.31 10.75 0.16
N TYR A 78 3.77 10.40 1.36
CA TYR A 78 3.82 11.31 2.52
C TYR A 78 5.24 11.63 3.00
N GLY A 79 6.26 10.92 2.52
CA GLY A 79 7.64 11.08 2.97
C GLY A 79 8.03 10.10 4.08
N GLN A 80 9.33 10.04 4.34
CA GLN A 80 9.93 9.14 5.33
C GLN A 80 9.51 9.54 6.75
N ASP A 81 9.64 10.81 7.10
CA ASP A 81 9.34 11.33 8.44
C ASP A 81 7.89 11.05 8.87
N TRP A 82 6.94 11.21 7.94
CA TRP A 82 5.53 10.91 8.19
C TRP A 82 5.30 9.43 8.48
N TYR A 83 6.00 8.54 7.76
CA TYR A 83 5.89 7.10 7.96
C TYR A 83 6.46 6.69 9.32
N GLU A 84 7.59 7.27 9.73
CA GLU A 84 8.21 7.01 11.02
C GLU A 84 7.31 7.45 12.18
N GLU A 85 6.68 8.62 12.07
CA GLU A 85 5.71 9.08 13.06
C GLU A 85 4.49 8.14 13.13
N LEU A 86 3.96 7.70 11.99
CA LEU A 86 2.88 6.71 11.97
C LEU A 86 3.27 5.42 12.69
N VAL A 87 4.47 4.90 12.45
CA VAL A 87 4.97 3.67 13.09
C VAL A 87 5.08 3.88 14.60
N LYS A 88 5.66 5.02 15.02
CA LYS A 88 5.80 5.37 16.44
C LYS A 88 4.44 5.42 17.14
N GLN A 89 3.45 6.10 16.56
CA GLN A 89 2.09 6.22 17.11
C GLN A 89 1.37 4.86 17.23
N ILE A 90 1.65 3.92 16.34
CA ILE A 90 1.04 2.58 16.36
C ILE A 90 1.75 1.64 17.35
N GLU A 91 3.08 1.69 17.41
CA GLU A 91 3.89 0.77 18.24
C GLU A 91 4.10 1.26 19.67
N GLN A 92 3.96 2.56 19.92
CA GLN A 92 4.01 3.19 21.25
C GLN A 92 2.71 3.96 21.48
N PRO A 93 1.56 3.27 21.63
CA PRO A 93 0.34 3.93 22.05
C PRO A 93 0.56 4.50 23.46
N GLU A 94 0.40 5.81 23.63
CA GLU A 94 0.34 6.47 24.95
C GLU A 94 -0.76 5.88 25.84
#